data_AF-A0AAD4DWL6-F1
#
_entry.id   AF-A0AAD4DWL6-F1
#
_cell.length_a   1.000
_cell.length_b   1.000
_cell.length_c   1.000
_cell.angle_alpha   90.00
_cell.angle_beta   90.00
_cell.angle_gamma   90.00
#
_symmetry.space_group_name_H-M   'P 1'
#
loop_
_entity.id
_entity.type
_entity.pdbx_description
1 polymer ?
#
loop_
_entity_poly.entity_id
_entity_poly.type
_entity_poly.pdbx_seq_one_letter_code
_entity_poly.pdbx_strand_id
1 'polypeptide(L)'
;MQVKNTLFKVHATQLSRTSITFEEMFAVRGQSRPTEGTDGSSDDHPIIIPELSMNMFELYLSVAYNSWKPEGPTHSDVIDLLRFSNKFMSQKTRDVAIHHLHEQRFRHKPYDLLALCLEFSIMKFFKLGFEVWNALVDVKELRIVACEELPLIEHTACCTDNTACSIDWRQLWWNSMARFLLDGRNPQAFHEAVDRFQELGSEIGRVNPECWKMLLQTVKKGTAFHLAYDLVEETAQQLSAALITEPDQMLTCAELDAFSSN
;
A
#
# COMPACT_ATOMS: atom_id res chain seq x y z
N MET A 1 -5.91 29.85 23.90
CA MET A 1 -5.58 28.44 24.21
C MET A 1 -4.10 28.34 24.43
N GLN A 2 -3.65 27.54 25.40
CA GLN A 2 -2.24 27.31 25.69
C GLN A 2 -1.85 25.89 25.28
N VAL A 3 -0.77 25.82 24.49
CA VAL A 3 -0.14 24.56 24.08
C VAL A 3 1.31 24.63 24.51
N LYS A 4 1.72 23.74 25.42
CA LYS A 4 3.01 23.82 26.13
C LYS A 4 3.18 25.21 26.77
N ASN A 5 4.20 25.96 26.35
CA ASN A 5 4.56 27.27 26.91
C ASN A 5 4.08 28.44 26.03
N THR A 6 3.25 28.18 25.01
CA THR A 6 2.82 29.18 24.03
C THR A 6 1.32 29.44 24.11
N LEU A 7 0.96 30.72 24.21
CA LEU A 7 -0.43 31.18 24.20
C LEU A 7 -0.87 31.55 22.78
N PHE A 8 -1.88 30.85 22.29
CA PHE A 8 -2.52 31.10 20.99
C PHE A 8 -3.83 31.86 21.19
N LYS A 9 -3.92 33.04 20.57
CA LYS A 9 -5.15 33.85 20.51
C LYS A 9 -5.98 33.40 19.32
N VAL A 10 -7.04 32.65 19.60
CA VAL A 10 -7.88 31.97 18.59
C VAL A 10 -9.35 32.25 18.86
N HIS A 11 -10.17 32.17 17.81
CA HIS A 11 -11.60 32.42 17.90
C HIS A 11 -12.33 31.11 18.18
N ALA A 12 -13.03 31.02 19.32
CA ALA A 12 -13.79 29.82 19.69
C ALA A 12 -14.75 29.39 18.58
N THR A 13 -15.47 30.36 17.99
CA THR A 13 -16.40 30.14 16.86
C THR A 13 -15.72 29.50 15.65
N GLN A 14 -14.47 29.85 15.36
CA GLN A 14 -13.74 29.26 14.24
C GLN A 14 -13.37 27.81 14.53
N LEU A 15 -12.91 27.53 15.75
CA LEU A 15 -12.51 26.18 16.14
C LEU A 15 -13.70 25.23 16.29
N SER A 16 -14.84 25.70 16.81
CA SER A 16 -16.09 24.93 16.87
C SER A 16 -16.55 24.47 15.50
N ARG A 17 -16.47 25.36 14.50
CA ARG A 17 -16.90 25.04 13.12
C ARG A 17 -16.09 23.93 12.47
N THR A 18 -14.88 23.69 12.94
CA THR A 18 -13.94 22.77 12.31
C THR A 18 -13.71 21.51 13.12
N SER A 19 -14.12 21.44 14.39
CA SER A 19 -13.88 20.31 15.29
C SER A 19 -15.05 20.17 16.27
N ILE A 20 -15.65 18.98 16.27
CA ILE A 20 -16.74 18.63 17.20
C ILE A 20 -16.24 18.69 18.65
N THR A 21 -15.03 18.18 18.91
CA THR A 21 -14.40 18.22 20.23
C THR A 21 -14.30 19.66 20.77
N PHE A 22 -13.92 20.62 19.92
CA PHE A 22 -13.89 22.03 20.35
C PHE A 22 -15.28 22.63 20.48
N GLU A 23 -16.21 22.29 19.59
CA GLU A 23 -17.62 22.71 19.71
C GLU A 23 -18.20 22.31 21.07
N GLU A 24 -18.09 21.04 21.45
CA GLU A 24 -18.55 20.52 22.73
C GLU A 24 -17.81 21.15 23.92
N MET A 25 -16.49 21.28 23.82
CA MET A 25 -15.64 21.91 24.84
C MET A 25 -16.08 23.35 25.15
N PHE A 26 -16.50 24.11 24.13
CA PHE A 26 -17.00 25.47 24.32
C PHE A 26 -18.49 25.52 24.69
N ALA A 27 -19.31 24.58 24.21
CA ALA A 27 -20.74 24.52 24.50
C ALA A 27 -21.03 24.27 25.99
N VAL A 28 -20.27 23.38 26.64
CA VAL A 28 -20.35 23.12 28.09
C VAL A 28 -20.16 24.39 28.92
N ARG A 29 -19.45 25.39 28.39
CA ARG A 29 -19.13 26.65 29.07
C ARG A 29 -20.20 27.71 28.86
N GLY A 30 -20.93 27.68 27.75
CA GLY A 30 -21.98 28.65 27.44
C GLY A 30 -23.24 28.52 28.29
N GLN A 31 -23.41 27.41 29.02
CA GLN A 31 -24.60 27.14 29.84
C GLN A 31 -24.55 27.80 31.23
N SER A 32 -23.39 28.32 31.65
CA SER A 32 -23.22 29.03 32.93
C SER A 32 -22.63 30.41 32.66
N ARG A 33 -23.09 31.46 33.36
CA ARG A 33 -22.39 32.77 33.33
C ARG A 33 -20.91 32.52 33.66
N PRO A 34 -19.96 33.02 32.85
CA PRO A 34 -18.54 32.85 33.15
C PRO A 34 -18.26 33.54 34.48
N THR A 35 -18.07 32.74 35.52
CA THR A 35 -17.49 33.19 36.78
C THR A 35 -16.01 33.47 36.52
N GLU A 36 -15.47 34.56 37.09
CA GLU A 36 -14.03 34.82 37.03
C GLU A 36 -13.23 33.56 37.44
N GLY A 37 -12.26 33.18 36.61
CA GLY A 37 -11.41 32.00 36.84
C GLY A 37 -11.78 30.75 36.05
N THR A 38 -12.79 30.77 35.18
CA THR A 38 -13.04 29.65 34.25
C THR A 38 -12.01 29.60 33.13
N ASP A 39 -11.49 28.42 32.80
CA ASP A 39 -10.59 28.22 31.66
C ASP A 39 -11.09 28.93 30.39
N GLY A 40 -10.18 29.52 29.63
CA GLY A 40 -10.44 30.28 28.42
C GLY A 40 -11.06 31.68 28.61
N SER A 41 -11.29 32.16 29.83
CA SER A 41 -11.89 33.48 30.06
C SER A 41 -10.94 34.66 29.88
N SER A 42 -9.63 34.45 30.06
CA SER A 42 -8.59 35.48 29.92
C SER A 42 -7.25 34.87 29.51
N ASP A 43 -6.26 35.73 29.25
CA ASP A 43 -4.88 35.30 28.99
C ASP A 43 -4.26 34.60 30.23
N ASP A 44 -4.70 34.95 31.44
CA ASP A 44 -4.25 34.36 32.72
C ASP A 44 -4.95 33.03 33.06
N HIS A 45 -6.08 32.74 32.42
CA HIS A 45 -6.81 31.48 32.54
C HIS A 45 -7.02 30.87 31.15
N PRO A 46 -5.96 30.40 30.46
CA PRO A 46 -6.12 29.82 29.14
C PRO A 46 -6.63 28.38 29.20
N ILE A 47 -7.21 27.91 28.10
CA ILE A 47 -7.50 26.48 27.93
C ILE A 47 -6.21 25.75 27.62
N ILE A 48 -5.77 24.86 28.50
CA ILE A 48 -4.54 24.09 28.33
C ILE A 48 -4.85 22.77 27.62
N ILE A 49 -4.15 22.49 26.51
CA ILE A 49 -4.19 21.18 25.85
C ILE A 49 -2.80 20.55 25.97
N PRO A 50 -2.55 19.74 27.01
CA PRO A 50 -1.20 19.25 27.32
C PRO A 50 -0.69 18.24 26.30
N GLU A 51 -1.59 17.50 25.66
CA GLU A 51 -1.25 16.40 24.75
C GLU A 51 -0.91 16.86 23.33
N LEU A 52 -1.03 18.15 23.04
CA LEU A 52 -0.82 18.69 21.70
C LEU A 52 0.60 19.23 21.55
N SER A 53 1.25 18.89 20.44
CA SER A 53 2.50 19.56 20.06
C SER A 53 2.20 20.93 19.47
N MET A 54 3.13 21.88 19.58
CA MET A 54 2.97 23.21 18.98
C MET A 54 2.80 23.11 17.47
N ASN A 55 3.64 22.31 16.80
CA ASN A 55 3.59 22.11 15.35
C ASN A 55 2.23 21.57 14.90
N MET A 56 1.69 20.57 15.60
CA MET A 56 0.40 19.99 15.25
C MET A 56 -0.75 21.00 15.43
N PHE A 57 -0.67 21.88 16.44
CA PHE A 57 -1.66 22.93 16.61
C PHE A 57 -1.57 24.00 15.52
N GLU A 58 -0.36 24.47 15.21
CA GLU A 58 -0.14 25.44 14.13
C GLU A 58 -0.64 24.91 12.79
N LEU A 59 -0.36 23.64 12.52
CA LEU A 59 -0.80 22.96 11.31
C LEU A 59 -2.33 22.87 11.23
N TYR A 60 -3.00 22.55 12.34
CA TYR A 60 -4.46 22.63 12.43
C TYR A 60 -4.98 24.06 12.22
N LEU A 61 -4.32 25.07 12.79
CA LEU A 61 -4.73 26.47 12.59
C LEU A 61 -4.62 26.89 11.12
N SER A 62 -3.63 26.40 10.38
CA SER A 62 -3.56 26.59 8.92
C SER A 62 -4.79 26.03 8.20
N VAL A 63 -5.31 24.87 8.61
CA VAL A 63 -6.58 24.31 8.08
C VAL A 63 -7.78 25.16 8.52
N ALA A 64 -7.84 25.51 9.80
CA ALA A 64 -8.97 26.22 10.39
C ALA A 64 -9.15 27.60 9.75
N TYR A 65 -8.05 28.34 9.58
CA TYR A 65 -8.03 29.70 9.04
C TYR A 65 -7.73 29.78 7.54
N ASN A 66 -7.51 28.64 6.87
CA ASN A 66 -7.11 28.57 5.47
C ASN A 66 -5.83 29.40 5.18
N SER A 67 -4.87 29.33 6.10
CA SER A 67 -3.63 30.12 6.10
C SER A 67 -2.42 29.22 5.86
N TRP A 68 -2.46 28.47 4.75
CA TRP A 68 -1.35 27.60 4.35
C TRP A 68 -0.12 28.40 3.96
N LYS A 69 1.06 27.84 4.27
CA LYS A 69 2.31 28.29 3.66
C LYS A 69 2.29 28.00 2.15
N PRO A 70 2.97 28.80 1.31
CA PRO A 70 3.02 28.57 -0.14
C PRO A 70 3.53 27.19 -0.53
N GLU A 71 4.41 26.61 0.28
CA GLU A 71 5.02 25.29 0.06
C GLU A 71 4.03 24.13 0.31
N GLY A 72 2.90 24.39 0.99
CA GLY A 72 1.94 23.37 1.39
C GLY A 72 2.44 22.45 2.51
N PRO A 73 1.63 21.45 2.92
CA PRO A 73 2.01 20.48 3.93
C PRO A 73 2.98 19.43 3.36
N THR A 74 3.97 19.06 4.17
CA THR A 74 4.84 17.89 3.93
C THR A 74 4.10 16.58 4.16
N HIS A 75 4.72 15.44 3.83
CA HIS A 75 4.12 14.13 4.12
C HIS A 75 3.88 13.91 5.63
N SER A 76 4.84 14.30 6.47
CA SER A 76 4.70 14.21 7.94
C SER A 76 3.53 15.07 8.41
N ASP A 77 3.38 16.27 7.84
CA ASP A 77 2.27 17.16 8.15
C ASP A 77 0.92 16.50 7.80
N VAL A 78 0.80 15.85 6.65
CA VAL A 78 -0.44 15.14 6.25
C VAL A 78 -0.81 14.04 7.26
N ILE A 79 0.18 13.26 7.73
CA ILE A 79 -0.06 12.23 8.76
C ILE A 79 -0.49 12.87 10.08
N ASP A 80 0.16 13.95 10.49
CA ASP A 80 -0.18 14.67 11.71
C ASP A 80 -1.58 15.29 11.64
N LEU A 81 -2.01 15.78 10.47
CA LEU A 81 -3.38 16.22 10.24
C LEU A 81 -4.38 15.06 10.34
N LEU A 82 -4.06 13.88 9.82
CA LEU A 82 -4.93 12.71 9.95
C LEU A 82 -5.10 12.32 11.43
N ARG A 83 -4.00 12.26 12.20
CA ARG A 83 -4.02 12.00 13.65
C ARG A 83 -4.82 13.05 14.40
N PHE A 84 -4.59 14.33 14.11
CA PHE A 84 -5.35 15.42 14.69
C PHE A 84 -6.83 15.29 14.37
N SER A 85 -7.17 15.02 13.11
CA SER A 85 -8.56 14.91 12.66
C SER A 85 -9.32 13.78 13.36
N ASN A 86 -8.65 12.66 13.62
CA ASN A 86 -9.22 11.53 14.33
C ASN A 86 -9.43 11.87 15.82
N LYS A 87 -8.40 12.45 16.46
CA LYS A 87 -8.42 12.78 17.88
C LYS A 87 -9.41 13.89 18.24
N PHE A 88 -9.46 14.95 17.44
CA PHE A 88 -10.30 16.13 17.67
C PHE A 88 -11.56 16.15 16.79
N MET A 89 -11.91 15.01 16.17
CA MET A 89 -13.10 14.83 15.36
C MET A 89 -13.32 15.99 14.36
N SER A 90 -12.28 16.29 13.58
CA SER A 90 -12.25 17.42 12.65
C SER A 90 -12.39 16.95 11.21
N GLN A 91 -13.63 16.89 10.72
CA GLN A 91 -13.90 16.43 9.34
C GLN A 91 -13.20 17.31 8.30
N LYS A 92 -13.22 18.64 8.47
CA LYS A 92 -12.52 19.56 7.58
C LYS A 92 -11.02 19.25 7.49
N THR A 93 -10.39 18.97 8.63
CA THR A 93 -8.97 18.62 8.68
C THR A 93 -8.70 17.29 7.99
N ARG A 94 -9.58 16.31 8.22
CA ARG A 94 -9.53 14.99 7.57
C ARG A 94 -9.60 15.11 6.05
N ASP A 95 -10.56 15.88 5.54
CA ASP A 95 -10.76 16.07 4.11
C ASP A 95 -9.55 16.73 3.44
N VAL A 96 -8.95 17.73 4.08
CA VAL A 96 -7.73 18.39 3.58
C VAL A 96 -6.55 17.41 3.55
N ALA A 97 -6.36 16.62 4.61
CA ALA A 97 -5.29 15.64 4.65
C ALA A 97 -5.47 14.55 3.56
N ILE A 98 -6.70 14.04 3.40
CA ILE A 98 -7.05 13.08 2.34
C ILE A 98 -6.82 13.68 0.94
N HIS A 99 -7.18 14.96 0.74
CA HIS A 99 -6.94 15.64 -0.53
C HIS A 99 -5.45 15.72 -0.84
N HIS A 100 -4.61 16.13 0.11
CA HIS A 100 -3.16 16.17 -0.09
C HIS A 100 -2.55 14.78 -0.32
N LEU A 101 -3.02 13.76 0.40
CA LEU A 101 -2.60 12.37 0.19
C LEU A 101 -2.98 11.89 -1.22
N HIS A 102 -4.14 12.28 -1.73
CA HIS A 102 -4.57 11.97 -3.09
C HIS A 102 -3.67 12.64 -4.14
N GLU A 103 -3.39 13.93 -4.00
CA GLU A 103 -2.54 14.66 -4.95
C GLU A 103 -1.11 14.12 -4.99
N GLN A 104 -0.64 13.57 -3.87
CA GLN A 104 0.70 12.99 -3.74
C GLN A 104 0.73 11.46 -3.87
N ARG A 105 -0.38 10.80 -4.24
CA ARG A 105 -0.52 9.34 -4.22
C ARG A 105 0.60 8.57 -4.94
N PHE A 106 1.12 9.10 -6.04
CA PHE A 106 2.20 8.45 -6.81
C PHE A 106 3.61 8.63 -6.21
N ARG A 107 3.75 9.45 -5.16
CA ARG A 107 5.00 9.62 -4.42
C ARG A 107 5.13 8.65 -3.25
N HIS A 108 4.04 7.99 -2.86
CA HIS A 108 4.00 7.04 -1.77
C HIS A 108 4.20 5.62 -2.28
N LYS A 109 4.83 4.76 -1.47
CA LYS A 109 4.83 3.33 -1.77
C LYS A 109 3.42 2.79 -1.56
N PRO A 110 2.97 1.80 -2.35
CA PRO A 110 1.64 1.21 -2.21
C PRO A 110 1.35 0.71 -0.78
N TYR A 111 2.34 0.08 -0.14
CA TYR A 111 2.23 -0.37 1.26
C TYR A 111 1.98 0.78 2.24
N ASP A 112 2.68 1.91 2.09
CA ASP A 112 2.49 3.08 2.97
C ASP A 112 1.07 3.64 2.82
N LEU A 113 0.52 3.66 1.60
CA LEU A 113 -0.86 4.07 1.37
C LEU A 113 -1.86 3.09 1.99
N LEU A 114 -1.64 1.78 1.89
CA LEU A 114 -2.49 0.78 2.52
C LEU A 114 -2.44 0.89 4.05
N ALA A 115 -1.27 1.06 4.65
CA ALA A 115 -1.12 1.27 6.08
C ALA A 115 -1.93 2.51 6.54
N LEU A 116 -1.85 3.62 5.82
CA LEU A 116 -2.65 4.82 6.10
C LEU A 116 -4.15 4.61 5.88
N CYS A 117 -4.56 3.80 4.89
CA CYS A 117 -5.97 3.44 4.69
C CYS A 117 -6.53 2.73 5.90
N LEU A 118 -5.75 1.82 6.48
CA LEU A 118 -6.15 1.00 7.62
C LEU A 118 -6.12 1.81 8.91
N GLU A 119 -5.01 2.51 9.20
CA GLU A 119 -4.84 3.32 10.41
C GLU A 119 -5.92 4.39 10.53
N PHE A 120 -6.29 5.01 9.41
CA PHE A 120 -7.24 6.12 9.41
C PHE A 120 -8.59 5.80 8.78
N SER A 121 -8.88 4.55 8.41
CA SER A 121 -10.12 4.12 7.75
C SER A 121 -10.46 4.93 6.48
N ILE A 122 -9.50 5.07 5.56
CA ILE A 122 -9.63 5.83 4.31
C ILE A 122 -9.81 4.88 3.12
N MET A 123 -11.00 4.29 3.00
CA MET A 123 -11.30 3.26 1.99
C MET A 123 -11.09 3.70 0.53
N LYS A 124 -11.12 5.02 0.25
CA LYS A 124 -10.93 5.58 -1.09
C LYS A 124 -9.60 5.16 -1.75
N PHE A 125 -8.54 4.95 -0.96
CA PHE A 125 -7.24 4.54 -1.49
C PHE A 125 -6.99 3.04 -1.39
N PHE A 126 -7.85 2.29 -0.71
CA PHE A 126 -7.70 0.84 -0.54
C PHE A 126 -7.71 0.13 -1.89
N LYS A 127 -8.66 0.44 -2.76
CA LYS A 127 -8.74 -0.14 -4.11
C LYS A 127 -7.47 0.13 -4.93
N LEU A 128 -6.96 1.36 -4.90
CA LEU A 128 -5.76 1.74 -5.63
C LEU A 128 -4.49 1.05 -5.09
N GLY A 129 -4.35 0.99 -3.75
CA GLY A 129 -3.23 0.30 -3.12
C GLY A 129 -3.28 -1.21 -3.34
N PHE A 130 -4.47 -1.80 -3.28
CA PHE A 130 -4.70 -3.23 -3.43
C PHE A 130 -4.49 -3.71 -4.89
N GLU A 131 -5.01 -2.99 -5.88
CA GLU A 131 -4.80 -3.33 -7.29
C GLU A 131 -3.31 -3.23 -7.69
N VAL A 132 -2.61 -2.20 -7.20
CA VAL A 132 -1.17 -2.04 -7.47
C VAL A 132 -0.35 -3.07 -6.69
N TRP A 133 -0.73 -3.41 -5.46
CA TRP A 133 -0.10 -4.48 -4.69
C TRP A 133 -0.25 -5.82 -5.38
N ASN A 134 -1.47 -6.20 -5.79
CA ASN A 134 -1.70 -7.45 -6.52
C ASN A 134 -0.89 -7.52 -7.81
N ALA A 135 -0.84 -6.43 -8.59
CA ALA A 135 0.00 -6.39 -9.79
C ALA A 135 1.50 -6.53 -9.47
N LEU A 136 1.97 -5.99 -8.33
CA LEU A 136 3.36 -6.13 -7.89
C LEU A 136 3.66 -7.54 -7.37
N VAL A 137 2.71 -8.17 -6.68
CA VAL A 137 2.78 -9.57 -6.25
C VAL A 137 2.79 -10.49 -7.47
N ASP A 138 1.86 -10.30 -8.42
CA ASP A 138 1.82 -11.04 -9.68
C ASP A 138 3.16 -10.96 -10.41
N VAL A 139 3.76 -9.76 -10.50
CA VAL A 139 5.07 -9.57 -11.13
C VAL A 139 6.22 -10.19 -10.32
N LYS A 140 6.16 -10.19 -8.98
CA LYS A 140 7.21 -10.79 -8.12
C LYS A 140 7.13 -12.31 -8.14
N GLU A 141 5.94 -12.89 -8.09
CA GLU A 141 5.72 -14.34 -8.07
C GLU A 141 5.96 -14.98 -9.44
N LEU A 142 5.57 -14.31 -10.54
CA LEU A 142 5.98 -14.72 -11.89
C LEU A 142 7.51 -14.77 -12.05
N ARG A 143 8.25 -13.93 -11.30
CA ARG A 143 9.72 -13.94 -11.28
C ARG A 143 10.29 -15.08 -10.45
N ILE A 144 9.65 -15.44 -9.34
CA ILE A 144 10.04 -16.59 -8.51
C ILE A 144 9.84 -17.90 -9.30
N VAL A 145 8.71 -18.07 -9.98
CA VAL A 145 8.44 -19.28 -10.79
C VAL A 145 9.41 -19.43 -11.96
N ALA A 146 9.76 -18.33 -12.64
CA ALA A 146 10.77 -18.39 -13.70
C ALA A 146 12.17 -18.80 -13.19
N CYS A 147 12.43 -18.63 -11.88
CA CYS A 147 13.73 -18.88 -11.26
C CYS A 147 13.84 -20.18 -10.47
N GLU A 148 12.78 -20.67 -9.82
CA GLU A 148 12.87 -21.79 -8.88
C GLU A 148 12.53 -23.15 -9.50
N GLU A 149 11.54 -23.24 -10.40
CA GLU A 149 11.12 -24.53 -11.00
C GLU A 149 11.17 -24.48 -12.52
N LEU A 150 12.35 -24.73 -13.07
CA LEU A 150 12.50 -24.97 -14.50
C LEU A 150 11.66 -26.21 -14.88
N PRO A 151 10.72 -26.12 -15.85
CA PRO A 151 9.93 -27.27 -16.26
C PRO A 151 10.85 -28.44 -16.61
N LEU A 152 10.72 -29.56 -15.89
CA LEU A 152 11.48 -30.76 -16.18
C LEU A 152 11.03 -31.32 -17.53
N ILE A 153 11.99 -31.58 -18.41
CA ILE A 153 11.70 -32.12 -19.73
C ILE A 153 11.49 -33.64 -19.60
N GLU A 154 10.29 -34.10 -19.96
CA GLU A 154 10.03 -35.52 -20.17
C GLU A 154 10.52 -35.90 -21.58
N HIS A 155 11.60 -36.68 -21.66
CA HIS A 155 12.16 -37.10 -22.94
C HIS A 155 11.28 -38.15 -23.61
N THR A 156 11.03 -37.98 -24.90
CA THR A 156 10.34 -38.98 -25.71
C THR A 156 11.26 -40.15 -26.02
N ALA A 157 10.69 -41.32 -26.36
CA ALA A 157 11.46 -42.50 -26.76
C ALA A 157 12.34 -42.28 -28.01
N CYS A 158 12.06 -41.22 -28.78
CA CYS A 158 12.82 -40.82 -29.96
C CYS A 158 13.99 -39.87 -29.65
N CYS A 159 14.22 -39.50 -28.39
CA CYS A 159 15.32 -38.65 -27.99
C CYS A 159 16.62 -39.46 -27.95
N THR A 160 17.59 -39.10 -28.81
CA THR A 160 18.85 -39.84 -28.95
C THR A 160 19.90 -39.44 -27.92
N ASP A 161 19.80 -38.24 -27.35
CA ASP A 161 20.69 -37.73 -26.32
C ASP A 161 19.90 -36.87 -25.32
N ASN A 162 19.39 -37.53 -24.27
CA ASN A 162 18.64 -36.88 -23.20
C ASN A 162 19.47 -35.82 -22.46
N THR A 163 20.78 -36.00 -22.38
CA THR A 163 21.66 -35.09 -21.62
C THR A 163 21.82 -33.78 -22.39
N ALA A 164 22.20 -33.85 -23.67
CA ALA A 164 22.32 -32.67 -24.52
C ALA A 164 20.98 -31.96 -24.68
N CYS A 165 19.88 -32.72 -24.87
CA CYS A 165 18.53 -32.17 -24.95
C CYS A 165 18.15 -31.39 -23.68
N SER A 166 18.47 -31.91 -22.49
CA SER A 166 18.18 -31.23 -21.21
C SER A 166 19.03 -29.98 -20.99
N ILE A 167 20.30 -30.01 -21.38
CA ILE A 167 21.21 -28.87 -21.27
C ILE A 167 20.76 -27.74 -22.19
N ASP A 168 20.49 -28.05 -23.45
CA ASP A 168 20.04 -27.06 -24.44
C ASP A 168 18.66 -26.50 -24.06
N TRP A 169 17.77 -27.33 -23.52
CA TRP A 169 16.51 -26.88 -22.93
C TRP A 169 16.74 -25.83 -21.83
N ARG A 170 17.60 -26.13 -20.85
CA ARG A 170 17.87 -25.20 -19.75
C ARG A 170 18.41 -23.87 -20.27
N GLN A 171 19.28 -23.90 -21.28
CA GLN A 171 19.81 -22.69 -21.91
C GLN A 171 18.72 -21.92 -22.65
N LEU A 172 17.85 -22.59 -23.40
CA LEU A 172 16.72 -21.99 -24.11
C LEU A 172 15.74 -21.31 -23.15
N TRP A 173 15.39 -21.96 -22.04
CA TRP A 173 14.51 -21.37 -21.04
C TRP A 173 15.09 -20.05 -20.51
N TRP A 174 16.32 -20.07 -20.03
CA TRP A 174 16.93 -18.91 -19.40
C TRP A 174 17.24 -17.77 -20.39
N ASN A 175 17.68 -18.11 -21.59
CA ASN A 175 18.03 -17.10 -22.60
C ASN A 175 16.80 -16.51 -23.32
N SER A 176 15.65 -17.17 -23.25
CA SER A 176 14.44 -16.77 -23.97
C SER A 176 13.26 -16.56 -23.02
N MET A 177 12.59 -17.63 -22.57
CA MET A 177 11.35 -17.52 -21.80
C MET A 177 11.53 -16.74 -20.50
N ALA A 178 12.57 -17.06 -19.73
CA ALA A 178 12.89 -16.33 -18.51
C ALA A 178 13.17 -14.85 -18.81
N ARG A 179 13.87 -14.54 -19.91
CA ARG A 179 14.09 -13.14 -20.30
C ARG A 179 12.77 -12.43 -20.63
N PHE A 180 11.82 -13.08 -21.30
CA PHE A 180 10.52 -12.48 -21.61
C PHE A 180 9.70 -12.16 -20.35
N LEU A 181 9.77 -13.04 -19.34
CA LEU A 181 9.04 -12.89 -18.09
C LEU A 181 9.74 -11.97 -17.09
N LEU A 182 11.08 -11.97 -17.07
CA LEU A 182 11.90 -11.29 -16.07
C LEU A 182 12.42 -9.91 -16.51
N ASP A 183 12.18 -9.47 -17.76
CA ASP A 183 12.64 -8.16 -18.23
C ASP A 183 11.94 -7.04 -17.46
N GLY A 184 12.63 -6.46 -16.48
CA GLY A 184 12.09 -5.38 -15.65
C GLY A 184 11.84 -4.08 -16.39
N ARG A 185 12.31 -3.93 -17.64
CA ARG A 185 12.03 -2.75 -18.48
C ARG A 185 10.83 -2.95 -19.39
N ASN A 186 10.53 -4.19 -19.75
CA ASN A 186 9.42 -4.54 -20.63
C ASN A 186 8.93 -5.96 -20.35
N PRO A 187 8.27 -6.20 -19.21
CA PRO A 187 7.76 -7.53 -18.88
C PRO A 187 6.66 -7.88 -19.88
N GLN A 188 6.77 -9.05 -20.49
CA GLN A 188 5.74 -9.53 -21.41
C GLN A 188 4.65 -10.28 -20.65
N ALA A 189 3.42 -10.14 -21.11
CA ALA A 189 2.34 -10.99 -20.62
C ALA A 189 2.67 -12.45 -20.94
N PHE A 190 2.27 -13.38 -20.07
CA PHE A 190 2.62 -14.79 -20.20
C PHE A 190 2.27 -15.37 -21.57
N HIS A 191 1.07 -15.08 -22.09
CA HIS A 191 0.64 -15.57 -23.39
C HIS A 191 1.52 -15.05 -24.54
N GLU A 192 1.89 -13.76 -24.54
CA GLU A 192 2.81 -13.18 -25.52
C GLU A 192 4.22 -13.80 -25.40
N ALA A 193 4.68 -14.02 -24.17
CA ALA A 193 5.96 -14.68 -23.92
C ALA A 193 5.98 -16.12 -24.46
N VAL A 194 4.88 -16.87 -24.28
CA VAL A 194 4.71 -18.23 -24.82
C VAL A 194 4.69 -18.24 -26.35
N ASP A 195 3.96 -17.32 -26.98
CA ASP A 195 3.89 -17.23 -28.44
C ASP A 195 5.27 -16.97 -29.04
N ARG A 196 6.00 -16.00 -28.49
CA ARG A 196 7.39 -15.71 -28.92
C ARG A 196 8.35 -16.85 -28.60
N PHE A 197 8.15 -17.53 -27.49
CA PHE A 197 8.98 -18.68 -27.13
C PHE A 197 8.78 -19.85 -28.10
N GLN A 198 7.54 -20.07 -28.55
CA GLN A 198 7.21 -21.06 -29.56
C GLN A 198 7.88 -20.74 -30.91
N GLU A 199 7.93 -19.47 -31.32
CA GLU A 199 8.61 -19.02 -32.54
C GLU A 199 10.12 -19.26 -32.51
N LEU A 200 10.75 -19.19 -31.34
CA LEU A 200 12.19 -19.42 -31.18
C LEU A 200 12.59 -20.90 -31.28
N GLY A 201 11.72 -21.81 -30.84
CA GLY A 201 12.05 -23.24 -30.74
C GLY A 201 12.22 -23.97 -32.06
N SER A 202 11.73 -23.43 -33.18
CA SER A 202 11.94 -24.03 -34.49
C SER A 202 13.38 -23.92 -35.01
N GLU A 203 14.21 -23.05 -34.41
CA GLU A 203 15.51 -22.69 -34.98
C GLU A 203 16.71 -22.85 -34.04
N ILE A 204 16.51 -23.21 -32.76
CA ILE A 204 17.57 -23.10 -31.75
C ILE A 204 17.83 -24.41 -30.99
N GLY A 205 19.07 -24.90 -31.12
CA GLY A 205 19.66 -25.95 -30.27
C GLY A 205 19.51 -27.39 -30.78
N ARG A 206 19.86 -28.34 -29.92
CA ARG A 206 19.73 -29.80 -30.14
C ARG A 206 18.56 -30.40 -29.37
N VAL A 207 17.62 -29.56 -28.92
CA VAL A 207 16.39 -30.07 -28.29
C VAL A 207 15.62 -30.88 -29.32
N ASN A 208 15.30 -32.12 -28.98
CA ASN A 208 14.54 -32.99 -29.86
C ASN A 208 13.15 -32.38 -30.15
N PRO A 209 12.69 -32.32 -31.41
CA PRO A 209 11.43 -31.66 -31.77
C PRO A 209 10.19 -32.20 -31.04
N GLU A 210 10.16 -33.50 -30.73
CA GLU A 210 9.04 -34.10 -29.99
C GLU A 210 9.12 -33.78 -28.49
N CYS A 211 10.33 -33.70 -27.92
CA CYS A 211 10.53 -33.22 -26.55
C CYS A 211 10.15 -31.74 -26.42
N TRP A 212 10.46 -30.93 -27.43
CA TRP A 212 10.05 -29.52 -27.51
C TRP A 212 8.52 -29.36 -27.54
N LYS A 213 7.81 -30.15 -28.36
CA LYS A 213 6.33 -30.12 -28.42
C LYS A 213 5.70 -30.47 -27.09
N MET A 214 6.15 -31.54 -26.45
CA MET A 214 5.66 -31.97 -25.12
C MET A 214 5.85 -30.85 -24.10
N LEU A 215 7.03 -30.24 -24.11
CA LEU A 215 7.35 -29.16 -23.21
C LEU A 215 6.51 -27.90 -23.44
N LEU A 216 6.32 -27.50 -24.70
CA LEU A 216 5.45 -26.37 -25.02
C LEU A 216 4.02 -26.61 -24.53
N GLN A 217 3.53 -27.86 -24.57
CA GLN A 217 2.24 -28.20 -23.97
C GLN A 217 2.25 -28.02 -22.46
N THR A 218 3.32 -28.46 -21.76
CA THR A 218 3.48 -28.27 -20.31
C THR A 218 3.51 -26.79 -19.92
N VAL A 219 4.23 -25.96 -20.68
CA VAL A 219 4.27 -24.51 -20.47
C VAL A 219 2.90 -23.89 -20.74
N LYS A 220 2.25 -24.22 -21.86
CA LYS A 220 0.91 -23.70 -22.23
C LYS A 220 -0.19 -24.07 -21.26
N LYS A 221 -0.11 -25.25 -20.65
CA LYS A 221 -1.06 -25.68 -19.61
C LYS A 221 -0.98 -24.82 -18.34
N GLY A 222 0.03 -23.96 -18.20
CA GLY A 222 0.23 -23.16 -17.00
C GLY A 222 0.62 -24.00 -15.79
N THR A 223 0.89 -25.30 -15.98
CA THR A 223 1.15 -26.24 -14.88
C THR A 223 2.35 -25.88 -14.03
N ALA A 224 3.35 -25.20 -14.62
CA ALA A 224 4.51 -24.67 -13.91
C ALA A 224 4.17 -23.51 -12.95
N PHE A 225 2.97 -22.94 -13.03
CA PHE A 225 2.56 -21.73 -12.32
C PHE A 225 1.44 -21.96 -11.29
N HIS A 226 0.87 -23.17 -11.21
CA HIS A 226 -0.24 -23.45 -10.27
C HIS A 226 0.14 -23.16 -8.82
N LEU A 227 1.36 -23.50 -8.40
CA LEU A 227 1.85 -23.21 -7.04
C LEU A 227 1.90 -21.69 -6.75
N ALA A 228 2.25 -20.86 -7.74
CA ALA A 228 2.24 -19.42 -7.57
C ALA A 228 0.82 -18.86 -7.55
N TYR A 229 -0.08 -19.37 -8.39
CA TYR A 229 -1.48 -18.97 -8.32
C TYR A 229 -2.11 -19.32 -6.96
N ASP A 230 -1.84 -20.52 -6.45
CA ASP A 230 -2.30 -20.96 -5.13
C ASP A 230 -1.71 -20.08 -4.02
N LEU A 231 -0.41 -19.75 -4.08
CA LEU A 231 0.24 -18.87 -3.11
C LEU A 231 -0.30 -17.44 -3.14
N VAL A 232 -0.51 -16.88 -4.33
CA VAL A 232 -1.09 -15.53 -4.50
C VAL A 232 -2.52 -15.50 -4.01
N GLU A 233 -3.33 -16.49 -4.38
CA GLU A 233 -4.72 -16.59 -3.95
C GLU A 233 -4.81 -16.78 -2.42
N GLU A 234 -3.99 -17.67 -1.85
CA GLU A 234 -3.93 -17.88 -0.40
C GLU A 234 -3.48 -16.60 0.33
N THR A 235 -2.43 -15.93 -0.15
CA THR A 235 -1.94 -14.68 0.45
C THR A 235 -2.99 -13.57 0.36
N ALA A 236 -3.66 -13.44 -0.79
CA ALA A 236 -4.73 -12.47 -0.98
C ALA A 236 -5.95 -12.77 -0.08
N GLN A 237 -6.31 -14.06 0.08
CA GLN A 237 -7.37 -14.50 0.98
C GLN A 237 -7.01 -14.26 2.45
N GLN A 238 -5.77 -14.55 2.86
CA GLN A 238 -5.28 -14.29 4.21
C GLN A 238 -5.26 -12.79 4.53
N LEU A 239 -4.76 -11.96 3.60
CA LEU A 239 -4.80 -10.50 3.73
C LEU A 239 -6.24 -9.99 3.77
N SER A 240 -7.12 -10.49 2.93
CA SER A 240 -8.54 -10.15 2.95
C SER A 240 -9.19 -10.50 4.30
N ALA A 241 -8.95 -11.71 4.81
CA ALA A 241 -9.48 -12.16 6.10
C ALA A 241 -8.95 -11.33 7.28
N ALA A 242 -7.67 -10.96 7.25
CA ALA A 242 -7.01 -10.13 8.26
C ALA A 242 -7.43 -8.66 8.20
N LEU A 243 -7.79 -8.15 7.02
CA LEU A 243 -8.09 -6.72 6.81
C LEU A 243 -9.60 -6.42 6.78
N ILE A 244 -10.46 -7.42 6.58
CA ILE A 244 -11.93 -7.29 6.52
C ILE A 244 -12.60 -7.75 7.83
N THR A 245 -11.85 -8.22 8.82
CA THR A 245 -12.42 -8.48 10.15
C THR A 245 -12.90 -7.15 10.78
N GLU A 246 -14.17 -7.11 11.21
CA GLU A 246 -14.75 -5.94 11.86
C GLU A 246 -13.89 -5.47 13.06
N PRO A 247 -13.78 -4.16 13.29
CA PRO A 247 -12.81 -3.58 14.20
C PRO A 247 -13.22 -3.83 15.65
N ASP A 248 -12.80 -4.97 16.20
CA ASP A 248 -12.72 -5.14 17.66
C ASP A 248 -11.35 -5.65 18.13
N GLN A 249 -10.45 -6.04 17.23
CA GLN A 249 -9.06 -6.35 17.57
C GLN A 249 -8.11 -5.87 16.47
N MET A 250 -7.39 -4.77 16.72
CA MET A 250 -6.26 -4.37 15.87
C MET A 250 -5.19 -5.45 15.91
N LEU A 251 -4.76 -5.93 14.73
CA LEU A 251 -3.58 -6.78 14.59
C LEU A 251 -2.34 -6.09 15.17
N THR A 252 -1.55 -6.85 15.90
CA THR A 252 -0.32 -6.38 16.54
C THR A 252 0.81 -6.26 15.52
N CYS A 253 1.79 -5.38 15.77
CA CYS A 253 2.96 -5.23 14.88
C CYS A 253 3.70 -6.55 14.64
N ALA A 254 3.69 -7.46 15.63
CA ALA A 254 4.30 -8.78 15.51
C ALA A 254 3.61 -9.67 14.46
N GLU A 255 2.29 -9.55 14.30
CA GLU A 255 1.54 -10.30 13.29
C GLU A 255 1.82 -9.75 11.88
N LEU A 256 1.99 -8.43 11.75
CA LEU A 256 2.39 -7.79 10.49
C LEU A 256 3.82 -8.17 10.06
N ASP A 257 4.74 -8.31 11.01
CA ASP A 257 6.13 -8.72 10.74
C ASP A 257 6.22 -10.20 10.32
N ALA A 258 5.31 -11.05 10.78
CA ALA A 258 5.24 -12.47 10.39
C ALA A 258 4.87 -12.65 8.90
N PHE A 259 4.01 -11.78 8.35
CA PHE A 259 3.69 -11.78 6.92
C PHE A 259 4.84 -11.33 6.02
N SER A 260 5.85 -10.65 6.57
CA SER A 260 7.01 -10.13 5.82
C SER A 260 8.17 -11.13 5.75
N SER A 261 8.07 -12.26 6.45
CA SER A 261 9.16 -13.20 6.71
C SER A 261 8.99 -14.56 6.02
N ASN A 262 7.92 -14.77 5.26
CA ASN A 262 7.71 -15.88 4.33
C ASN A 262 7.81 -15.37 2.88
#